data_AF-A0A151BDX5-F1
#
_entry.id   AF-A0A151BDX5-F1
#
_cell.length_a   1.000
_cell.length_b   1.000
_cell.length_c   1.000
_cell.angle_alpha   90.00
_cell.angle_beta   90.00
_cell.angle_gamma   90.00
#
_symmetry.space_group_name_H-M   'P 1'
#
loop_
_entity.id
_entity.type
_entity.pdbx_description
1 polymer ?
#
loop_
_entity_poly.entity_id
_entity_poly.type
_entity_poly.pdbx_seq_one_letter_code
_entity_poly.pdbx_strand_id
1 'polypeptide(L)'
;MNLLSVGKERAMKHRERSSFKPLPKSMIFELVKRATGLDPARIERTARGYDNEVYFVKTRGGKAFVVRVKMFGEAGFRQEAWAIERCREAGVPVPTVLLVDEISFGGRSIRLRRPQLRMSDA
;
A
#
# COMPACT_ATOMS: atom_id res chain seq x y z
N MET A 1 16.12 19.39 18.09
CA MET A 1 14.90 18.52 18.16
C MET A 1 14.93 17.76 19.48
N ASN A 2 13.89 17.84 20.31
CA ASN A 2 13.89 17.30 21.68
C ASN A 2 13.09 15.99 21.78
N LEU A 3 13.56 14.99 22.54
CA LEU A 3 12.94 13.65 22.64
C LEU A 3 11.49 13.69 23.12
N LEU A 4 11.13 14.70 23.91
CA LEU A 4 9.77 14.91 24.44
C LEU A 4 8.75 15.26 23.33
N SER A 5 9.19 15.91 22.25
CA SER A 5 8.34 16.24 21.09
C SER A 5 8.01 14.99 20.26
N VAL A 6 8.99 14.11 20.06
CA VAL A 6 8.81 12.83 19.34
C VAL A 6 7.84 11.90 20.08
N GLY A 7 7.89 11.90 21.43
CA GLY A 7 6.99 11.11 22.26
C GLY A 7 5.52 11.56 22.17
N LYS A 8 5.26 12.87 22.17
CA LYS A 8 3.90 13.43 22.03
C LYS A 8 3.33 13.20 20.64
N GLU A 9 4.14 13.36 19.59
CA GLU A 9 3.74 13.15 18.20
C GLU A 9 3.40 11.67 17.91
N ARG A 10 4.18 10.74 18.47
CA ARG A 10 3.87 9.29 18.43
C ARG A 10 2.57 8.93 19.14
N ALA A 11 2.31 9.54 20.30
CA ALA A 11 1.08 9.30 21.07
C ALA A 11 -0.17 9.86 20.35
N MET A 12 -0.08 11.03 19.72
CA MET A 12 -1.15 11.58 18.87
C MET A 12 -1.45 10.70 17.65
N LYS A 13 -0.41 10.28 16.90
CA LYS A 13 -0.57 9.32 15.78
C LYS A 13 -1.19 8.00 16.21
N HIS A 14 -0.88 7.52 17.42
CA HIS A 14 -1.45 6.29 17.98
C HIS A 14 -2.94 6.42 18.31
N ARG A 15 -3.38 7.58 18.84
CA ARG A 15 -4.79 7.88 19.12
C ARG A 15 -5.62 8.03 17.84
N GLU A 16 -5.09 8.74 16.84
CA GLU A 16 -5.74 8.87 15.54
C GLU A 16 -5.90 7.51 14.87
N ARG A 17 -4.86 6.67 14.82
CA ARG A 17 -4.89 5.32 14.24
C ARG A 17 -6.06 4.44 14.70
N SER A 18 -6.42 4.52 15.99
CA SER A 18 -7.50 3.70 16.59
C SER A 18 -8.89 4.03 16.02
N SER A 19 -9.06 5.24 15.47
CA SER A 19 -10.34 5.69 14.88
C SER A 19 -10.52 5.32 13.41
N PHE A 20 -9.47 4.85 12.73
CA PHE A 20 -9.54 4.60 11.29
C PHE A 20 -10.13 3.23 10.97
N LYS A 21 -11.29 3.25 10.31
CA LYS A 21 -11.89 2.04 9.73
C LYS A 21 -11.03 1.52 8.56
N PRO A 22 -10.65 0.23 8.55
CA PRO A 22 -10.05 -0.41 7.39
C PRO A 22 -10.93 -0.25 6.14
N LEU A 23 -10.30 -0.21 4.97
CA LEU A 23 -11.05 -0.27 3.73
C LEU A 23 -11.80 -1.61 3.61
N PRO A 24 -13.03 -1.60 3.06
CA PRO A 24 -13.74 -2.82 2.74
C PRO A 24 -12.93 -3.69 1.76
N LYS A 25 -12.98 -5.00 1.96
CA LYS A 25 -12.30 -5.97 1.08
C LYS A 25 -12.73 -5.81 -0.39
N SER A 26 -14.01 -5.50 -0.64
CA SER A 26 -14.54 -5.26 -1.98
C SER A 26 -13.83 -4.13 -2.71
N MET A 27 -13.57 -3.01 -2.03
CA MET A 27 -12.84 -1.89 -2.63
C MET A 27 -11.40 -2.29 -2.98
N ILE A 28 -10.72 -3.03 -2.10
CA ILE A 28 -9.37 -3.52 -2.41
C ILE A 28 -9.37 -4.47 -3.61
N PHE A 29 -10.40 -5.31 -3.72
CA PHE A 29 -10.57 -6.22 -4.86
C PHE A 29 -10.83 -5.48 -6.17
N GLU A 30 -11.73 -4.49 -6.18
CA GLU A 30 -11.99 -3.65 -7.35
C GLU A 30 -10.73 -2.95 -7.84
N LEU A 31 -9.92 -2.44 -6.92
CA LEU A 31 -8.66 -1.79 -7.26
C LEU A 31 -7.70 -2.77 -7.93
N VAL A 32 -7.51 -3.96 -7.35
CA VAL A 32 -6.66 -5.00 -7.95
C VAL A 32 -7.17 -5.38 -9.34
N LYS A 33 -8.48 -5.57 -9.49
CA LYS A 33 -9.09 -5.88 -10.78
C LYS A 33 -8.87 -4.78 -11.80
N ARG A 34 -9.05 -3.51 -11.43
CA ARG A 34 -8.82 -2.35 -12.30
C ARG A 34 -7.37 -2.22 -12.76
N ALA A 35 -6.39 -2.48 -11.89
CA ALA A 35 -4.98 -2.35 -12.27
C ALA A 35 -4.39 -3.54 -13.01
N THR A 36 -5.04 -4.70 -12.94
CA THR A 36 -4.46 -5.96 -13.42
C THR A 36 -5.31 -6.70 -14.43
N GLY A 37 -6.61 -6.40 -14.50
CA GLY A 37 -7.62 -7.19 -15.20
C GLY A 37 -7.93 -8.55 -14.56
N LEU A 38 -7.31 -8.88 -13.42
CA LEU A 38 -7.40 -10.20 -12.80
C LEU A 38 -8.42 -10.24 -11.66
N ASP A 39 -9.01 -11.42 -11.45
CA ASP A 39 -9.94 -11.64 -10.35
C ASP A 39 -9.21 -11.96 -9.04
N PRO A 40 -9.28 -11.07 -8.03
CA PRO A 40 -8.74 -11.34 -6.70
C PRO A 40 -9.58 -12.40 -5.98
N ALA A 41 -8.92 -13.24 -5.17
CA ALA A 41 -9.55 -14.37 -4.49
C ALA A 41 -9.30 -14.37 -2.98
N ARG A 42 -8.11 -13.96 -2.53
CA ARG A 42 -7.74 -13.91 -1.11
C ARG A 42 -7.11 -12.57 -0.78
N ILE A 43 -7.36 -12.07 0.42
CA ILE A 43 -6.78 -10.85 0.95
C ILE A 43 -6.36 -11.05 2.40
N GLU A 44 -5.15 -10.62 2.70
CA GLU A 44 -4.61 -10.52 4.05
C GLU A 44 -4.22 -9.07 4.30
N ARG A 45 -4.56 -8.54 5.48
CA ARG A 45 -4.20 -7.17 5.89
C ARG A 45 -3.09 -7.25 6.92
N THR A 46 -2.00 -6.53 6.70
CA THR A 46 -0.93 -6.41 7.69
C THR A 46 -1.28 -5.37 8.74
N ALA A 47 -1.29 -5.79 10.01
CA ALA A 47 -1.56 -4.90 11.16
C ALA A 47 -0.38 -3.96 11.52
N ARG A 48 0.77 -4.08 10.85
CA ARG A 48 2.05 -3.45 11.24
C ARG A 48 2.57 -2.34 10.30
N GLY A 49 1.73 -1.70 9.50
CA GLY A 49 2.18 -0.57 8.66
C GLY A 49 2.07 0.76 9.41
N TYR A 50 3.18 1.47 9.67
CA TYR A 50 3.21 2.77 10.41
C TYR A 50 2.21 3.78 9.85
N ASP A 51 2.47 4.27 8.64
CA ASP A 51 1.66 5.31 7.99
C ASP A 51 0.73 4.76 6.88
N ASN A 52 0.84 3.46 6.57
CA ASN A 52 0.07 2.81 5.52
C ASN A 52 -0.68 1.59 6.04
N GLU A 53 -1.89 1.41 5.55
CA GLU A 53 -2.57 0.12 5.58
C GLU A 53 -2.09 -0.72 4.39
N VAL A 54 -1.65 -1.95 4.65
CA VAL A 54 -1.03 -2.81 3.64
C VAL A 54 -1.84 -4.09 3.50
N TYR A 55 -2.16 -4.45 2.26
CA TYR A 55 -2.89 -5.66 1.92
C TYR A 55 -2.08 -6.53 0.96
N PHE A 56 -2.03 -7.82 1.24
CA PHE A 56 -1.56 -8.85 0.32
C PHE A 56 -2.77 -9.50 -0.34
N VAL A 57 -2.86 -9.39 -1.67
CA VAL A 57 -3.98 -9.93 -2.44
C VAL A 57 -3.47 -11.04 -3.36
N LYS A 58 -4.08 -12.22 -3.31
CA LYS A 58 -3.83 -13.31 -4.26
C LYS A 58 -5.01 -13.44 -5.22
N THR A 59 -4.72 -13.53 -6.51
CA THR A 59 -5.70 -13.78 -7.57
C THR A 59 -5.99 -15.26 -7.75
N ARG A 60 -7.09 -15.59 -8.43
CA ARG A 60 -7.44 -16.99 -8.75
C ARG A 60 -6.34 -17.72 -9.52
N GLY A 61 -5.62 -17.02 -10.39
CA GLY A 61 -4.47 -17.54 -11.13
C GLY A 61 -3.14 -17.56 -10.36
N GLY A 62 -3.17 -17.45 -9.03
CA GLY A 62 -1.98 -17.56 -8.18
C GLY A 62 -1.08 -16.32 -8.13
N LYS A 63 -1.30 -15.29 -8.96
CA LYS A 63 -0.53 -14.04 -8.88
C LYS A 63 -0.87 -13.28 -7.60
N ALA A 64 0.16 -12.81 -6.92
CA ALA A 64 0.03 -11.97 -5.73
C ALA A 64 0.22 -10.48 -6.06
N PHE A 65 -0.36 -9.61 -5.25
CA PHE A 65 -0.33 -8.14 -5.32
C PHE A 65 -0.20 -7.54 -3.92
N VAL A 66 0.49 -6.41 -3.81
CA VAL A 66 0.58 -5.62 -2.57
C VAL A 66 -0.17 -4.32 -2.80
N VAL A 67 -1.19 -4.06 -1.99
CA VAL A 67 -1.95 -2.82 -2.00
C VAL A 67 -1.51 -1.99 -0.81
N ARG A 68 -1.12 -0.74 -1.05
CA ARG A 68 -0.76 0.21 0.01
C ARG A 68 -1.75 1.35 -0.02
N VAL A 69 -2.37 1.62 1.12
CA VAL A 69 -3.30 2.71 1.32
C VAL A 69 -2.68 3.65 2.32
N LYS A 70 -2.54 4.91 1.93
CA LYS A 70 -1.92 5.90 2.80
C LYS A 70 -2.94 6.42 3.81
N MET A 71 -2.52 6.46 5.07
CA MET A 71 -3.32 6.95 6.19
C MET A 71 -2.83 8.34 6.64
N PHE A 72 -1.51 8.57 6.61
CA PHE A 72 -0.87 9.81 7.09
C PHE A 72 0.40 10.18 6.30
N GLY A 73 0.81 11.44 6.38
CA GLY A 73 2.12 11.95 5.92
C GLY A 73 2.08 12.80 4.64
N GLU A 74 3.15 13.55 4.38
CA GLU A 74 3.19 14.58 3.31
C GLU A 74 3.59 14.02 1.93
N ALA A 75 4.55 13.10 1.86
CA ALA A 75 5.06 12.59 0.58
C ALA A 75 4.05 11.68 -0.15
N GLY A 76 3.42 12.15 -1.22
CA GLY A 76 2.40 11.41 -1.96
C GLY A 76 2.91 10.15 -2.67
N PHE A 77 2.00 9.23 -2.97
CA PHE A 77 2.31 8.06 -3.81
C PHE A 77 2.67 8.43 -5.25
N ARG A 78 2.47 9.68 -5.70
CA ARG A 78 2.93 10.09 -7.04
C ARG A 78 4.45 10.29 -7.05
N GLN A 79 4.99 10.98 -6.03
CA GLN A 79 6.43 11.21 -5.89
C GLN A 79 7.20 9.90 -5.69
N GLU A 80 6.70 9.00 -4.83
CA GLU A 80 7.35 7.69 -4.65
C GLU A 80 7.30 6.85 -5.94
N ALA A 81 6.30 7.03 -6.82
CA ALA A 81 6.19 6.25 -8.06
C ALA A 81 7.18 6.74 -9.08
N TRP A 82 7.28 8.06 -9.20
CA TRP A 82 8.30 8.72 -10.00
C TRP A 82 9.71 8.27 -9.58
N ALA A 83 10.02 8.24 -8.28
CA ALA A 83 11.33 7.81 -7.80
C ALA A 83 11.62 6.33 -8.12
N ILE A 84 10.65 5.44 -7.91
CA ILE A 84 10.77 4.02 -8.27
C ILE A 84 11.06 3.86 -9.77
N GLU A 85 10.36 4.63 -10.59
CA GLU A 85 10.54 4.58 -12.04
C GLU A 85 11.94 5.04 -12.46
N ARG A 86 12.46 6.11 -11.86
CA ARG A 86 13.86 6.55 -12.08
C ARG A 86 14.86 5.48 -11.65
N CYS A 87 14.65 4.83 -10.51
CA CYS A 87 15.49 3.72 -10.06
C CYS A 87 15.46 2.55 -11.06
N ARG A 88 14.28 2.21 -11.59
CA ARG A 88 14.10 1.15 -12.59
C ARG A 88 14.88 1.44 -13.86
N GLU A 89 14.80 2.67 -14.37
CA GLU A 89 15.55 3.13 -15.55
C GLU A 89 17.07 3.06 -15.34
N ALA A 90 17.53 3.27 -14.11
CA ALA A 90 18.94 3.12 -13.73
C ALA A 90 19.36 1.65 -13.50
N GLY A 91 18.49 0.67 -13.76
CA GLY A 91 18.78 -0.75 -13.58
C GLY A 91 18.70 -1.25 -12.13
N VAL A 92 18.20 -0.44 -11.20
CA VAL A 92 18.03 -0.85 -9.80
C VAL A 92 16.82 -1.78 -9.70
N PRO A 93 16.94 -2.95 -9.03
CA PRO A 93 15.82 -3.85 -8.83
C PRO A 93 14.79 -3.22 -7.88
N VAL A 94 13.66 -2.80 -8.45
CA VAL A 94 12.56 -2.15 -7.75
C VAL A 94 11.23 -2.77 -8.15
N PRO A 95 10.19 -2.69 -7.30
CA PRO A 95 8.88 -3.27 -7.62
C PRO A 95 8.19 -2.52 -8.76
N THR A 96 7.44 -3.25 -9.59
CA THR A 96 6.55 -2.63 -10.59
C THR A 96 5.35 -1.97 -9.91
N VAL A 97 5.12 -0.70 -10.23
CA VAL A 97 3.91 0.05 -9.84
C VAL A 97 2.88 -0.11 -10.94
N LEU A 98 1.73 -0.70 -10.61
CA LEU A 98 0.67 -0.99 -11.58
C LEU A 98 -0.40 0.10 -11.63
N LEU A 99 -0.66 0.73 -10.47
CA LEU A 99 -1.63 1.81 -10.35
C LEU A 99 -1.25 2.71 -9.18
N VAL A 100 -1.39 4.01 -9.40
CA VAL A 100 -1.44 5.04 -8.35
C VAL A 100 -2.74 5.80 -8.56
N ASP A 101 -3.61 5.78 -7.56
CA ASP A 101 -4.89 6.47 -7.64
C ASP A 101 -5.31 7.07 -6.29
N GLU A 102 -6.31 7.93 -6.35
CA GLU A 102 -6.96 8.56 -5.20
C GLU A 102 -8.42 8.11 -5.15
N ILE A 103 -8.87 7.61 -3.98
CA ILE A 103 -10.26 7.20 -3.80
C ILE A 103 -10.90 7.91 -2.61
N SER A 104 -12.16 8.31 -2.76
CA SER A 104 -12.89 8.90 -1.64
C SER A 104 -13.52 7.80 -0.80
N PHE A 105 -12.83 7.37 0.24
CA PHE A 105 -13.39 6.55 1.32
C PHE A 105 -12.84 7.06 2.65
N GLY A 106 -13.58 7.98 3.27
CA GLY A 106 -13.00 8.82 4.33
C GLY A 106 -11.74 9.57 3.87
N GLY A 107 -11.66 9.93 2.57
CA GLY A 107 -10.61 10.76 1.93
C GLY A 107 -9.21 10.11 1.74
N ARG A 108 -9.04 9.03 0.94
CA ARG A 108 -7.79 8.21 0.98
C ARG A 108 -7.19 7.81 -0.38
N SER A 109 -5.86 7.80 -0.50
CA SER A 109 -5.15 7.39 -1.74
C SER A 109 -4.63 5.94 -1.69
N ILE A 110 -4.62 5.25 -2.84
CA ILE A 110 -4.26 3.82 -2.97
C ILE A 110 -3.26 3.56 -4.11
N ARG A 111 -2.27 2.71 -3.81
CA ARG A 111 -1.30 2.18 -4.78
C ARG A 111 -1.35 0.66 -4.84
N LEU A 112 -1.21 0.12 -6.06
CA LEU A 112 -1.05 -1.30 -6.33
C LEU A 112 0.36 -1.61 -6.82
N ARG A 113 0.99 -2.59 -6.18
CA ARG A 113 2.31 -3.11 -6.53
C ARG A 113 2.19 -4.58 -6.87
N ARG A 114 3.01 -5.00 -7.82
CA ARG A 114 3.31 -6.41 -7.99
C ARG A 114 4.38 -6.80 -6.95
N PRO A 115 4.15 -7.77 -6.04
CA PRO A 115 5.22 -8.43 -5.33
C PRO A 115 6.02 -9.23 -6.36
N GLN A 116 7.30 -8.93 -6.44
CA GLN A 116 8.28 -9.88 -6.93
C GLN A 116 8.48 -10.91 -5.80
N LEU A 117 7.48 -11.77 -5.56
CA LEU A 117 7.72 -12.97 -4.78
C LEU A 117 8.50 -13.92 -5.68
N ARG A 118 9.83 -13.92 -5.56
CA ARG A 118 10.54 -15.19 -5.66
C ARG A 118 10.14 -15.96 -4.40
N MET A 119 9.04 -16.71 -4.49
CA MET A 119 9.01 -17.94 -3.72
C MET A 119 10.02 -18.82 -4.44
N SER A 120 11.18 -19.01 -3.80
CA SER A 120 12.00 -20.19 -4.07
C SER A 120 11.08 -21.40 -4.17
N ASP A 121 11.28 -22.20 -5.22
CA ASP A 121 10.75 -23.56 -5.29
C ASP A 121 11.03 -24.28 -3.96
N ALA A 122 9.97 -24.60 -3.22
CA ALA A 122 9.86 -25.63 -2.18
C ALA A 122 8.45 -25.61 -1.58
#